data_AF-A8UMN6-F1
#
_entry.id   AF-A8UMN6-F1
#
_cell.length_a   1.000
_cell.length_b   1.000
_cell.length_c   1.000
_cell.angle_alpha   90.00
_cell.angle_beta   90.00
_cell.angle_gamma   90.00
#
_symmetry.space_group_name_H-M   'P 1'
#
loop_
_entity.id
_entity.type
_entity.pdbx_description
1 polymer ?
#
loop_
_entity_poly.entity_id
_entity_poly.type
_entity_poly.pdbx_seq_one_letter_code
_entity_poly.pdbx_strand_id
1 'polypeptide(L)'
;MGRYTPDDLYSTKRDAIQVEIYEETKKILDKQYVQLNEVLVRDVTLPPTIKEAIERKLKQEQESLEYEFRLESARKEAEKVIIEAKGKAESNRILSASLTDKILQDKGIEATVKLSESPNSKVIVIGSGDTGMPIILGNQ
;
A
#
# COMPACT_ATOMS: atom_id res chain seq x y z
N MET A 1 -36.99 5.88 -25.87
CA MET A 1 -36.58 5.69 -24.46
C MET A 1 -35.67 4.45 -24.26
N GLY A 2 -34.76 4.14 -25.20
CA GLY A 2 -33.92 2.92 -25.14
C GLY A 2 -32.43 3.18 -25.38
N ARG A 3 -31.95 4.42 -25.14
CA ARG A 3 -30.56 4.82 -25.37
C ARG A 3 -29.70 4.89 -24.10
N TYR A 4 -30.33 4.84 -22.92
CA TYR A 4 -29.65 4.91 -21.64
C TYR A 4 -29.80 3.59 -20.90
N THR A 5 -28.71 3.15 -20.28
CA THR A 5 -28.76 1.99 -19.40
C THR A 5 -29.41 2.37 -18.07
N PRO A 6 -30.06 1.44 -17.37
CA PRO A 6 -30.61 1.69 -16.04
C PRO A 6 -29.61 2.30 -15.04
N ASP A 7 -28.31 1.99 -15.17
CA ASP A 7 -27.21 2.57 -14.41
C ASP A 7 -27.05 4.09 -14.64
N ASP A 8 -27.28 4.55 -15.87
CA ASP A 8 -27.11 5.97 -16.23
C ASP A 8 -28.15 6.86 -15.53
N LEU A 9 -29.35 6.33 -15.24
CA LEU A 9 -30.44 7.02 -14.52
C LEU A 9 -30.11 7.29 -13.05
N TYR A 10 -29.14 6.57 -12.49
CA TYR A 10 -28.66 6.71 -11.12
C TYR A 10 -27.34 7.50 -11.00
N SER A 11 -26.73 7.91 -12.12
CA SER A 11 -25.42 8.56 -12.17
C SER A 11 -25.48 10.07 -12.44
N THR A 12 -24.30 10.69 -12.58
CA THR A 12 -24.09 12.09 -13.04
C THR A 12 -24.72 12.42 -14.40
N LYS A 13 -25.25 11.44 -15.14
CA LYS A 13 -25.93 11.66 -16.42
C LYS A 13 -27.40 12.07 -16.30
N ARG A 14 -27.94 12.22 -15.07
CA ARG A 14 -29.32 12.73 -14.86
C ARG A 14 -29.56 14.08 -15.54
N ASP A 15 -28.59 14.99 -15.44
CA ASP A 15 -28.71 16.33 -16.02
C ASP A 15 -28.82 16.27 -17.55
N ALA A 16 -28.05 15.38 -18.19
CA ALA A 16 -28.09 15.17 -19.63
C ALA A 16 -29.46 14.63 -20.09
N ILE A 17 -30.03 13.69 -19.32
CA ILE A 17 -31.36 13.13 -19.60
C ILE A 17 -32.45 14.21 -19.44
N GLN A 18 -32.34 15.07 -18.42
CA GLN A 18 -33.29 16.15 -18.18
C GLN A 18 -33.28 17.17 -19.33
N VAL A 19 -32.10 17.52 -19.85
CA VAL A 19 -31.98 18.40 -21.02
C VAL A 19 -32.62 17.78 -22.26
N GLU A 20 -32.36 16.49 -22.52
CA GLU A 20 -32.95 15.80 -23.67
C GLU A 20 -34.48 15.73 -23.60
N ILE A 21 -35.03 15.43 -22.41
CA ILE A 21 -36.49 15.44 -22.20
C ILE A 21 -37.06 16.84 -22.39
N TYR A 22 -36.39 17.88 -21.89
CA TYR A 22 -36.82 19.26 -22.04
C TYR A 22 -36.89 19.68 -23.51
N GLU A 23 -35.84 19.39 -24.29
CA GLU A 23 -35.79 19.73 -25.72
C GLU A 23 -36.88 19.02 -26.53
N GLU A 24 -37.08 17.72 -26.31
CA GLU A 24 -38.12 16.96 -27.02
C GLU A 24 -39.52 17.41 -26.62
N THR A 25 -39.75 17.67 -25.33
CA THR A 25 -41.06 18.11 -24.83
C THR A 25 -41.38 19.53 -25.33
N LYS A 26 -40.39 20.43 -25.37
CA LYS A 26 -40.54 21.78 -25.91
C LYS A 26 -40.93 21.76 -27.38
N LYS A 27 -40.28 20.96 -28.23
CA LYS A 27 -40.61 20.84 -29.66
C LYS A 27 -42.06 20.40 -29.90
N ILE A 28 -42.61 19.58 -29.02
CA ILE A 28 -43.99 19.10 -29.10
C ILE A 28 -44.96 20.19 -28.64
N LEU A 29 -44.69 20.82 -27.49
CA LEU A 29 -45.54 21.83 -26.87
C LEU A 29 -45.56 23.17 -27.62
N ASP A 30 -44.47 23.54 -28.29
CA ASP A 30 -44.37 24.75 -29.13
C ASP A 30 -45.43 24.71 -30.25
N LYS A 31 -45.75 23.53 -30.80
CA LYS A 31 -46.81 23.37 -31.82
C LYS A 31 -48.21 23.61 -31.27
N GLN A 32 -48.38 23.55 -29.95
CA GLN A 32 -49.64 23.79 -29.25
C GLN A 32 -49.67 25.17 -28.57
N TYR A 33 -48.68 26.03 -28.85
CA TYR A 33 -48.55 27.37 -28.24
C TYR A 33 -48.45 27.33 -26.71
N VAL A 34 -47.89 26.26 -26.13
CA VAL A 34 -47.67 26.12 -24.69
C VAL A 34 -46.20 26.39 -24.37
N GLN A 35 -45.93 27.35 -23.50
CA GLN A 35 -44.57 27.68 -23.05
C GLN A 35 -44.13 26.73 -21.93
N LEU A 36 -43.06 25.97 -22.18
CA LEU A 36 -42.40 25.11 -21.20
C LEU A 36 -41.28 25.91 -20.49
N ASN A 37 -41.37 26.03 -19.17
CA ASN A 37 -40.36 26.76 -18.38
C ASN A 37 -39.28 25.83 -17.81
N GLU A 38 -39.68 24.69 -17.26
CA GLU A 38 -38.77 23.71 -16.69
C GLU A 38 -39.41 22.31 -16.65
N VAL A 39 -38.59 21.27 -16.77
CA VAL A 39 -39.01 19.88 -16.56
C VAL A 39 -38.23 19.32 -15.38
N LEU A 40 -38.95 18.93 -14.33
CA LEU A 40 -38.40 18.27 -13.14
C LEU A 40 -38.73 16.79 -13.17
N VAL A 41 -37.69 15.95 -13.22
CA VAL A 41 -37.83 14.50 -13.06
C VAL A 41 -37.77 14.18 -11.57
N ARG A 42 -38.93 13.87 -10.96
CA ARG A 42 -39.04 13.69 -9.51
C ARG A 42 -38.61 12.31 -9.04
N ASP A 43 -39.14 11.25 -9.66
CA ASP A 43 -38.84 9.86 -9.28
C ASP A 43 -38.78 8.97 -10.53
N VAL A 44 -37.75 8.15 -10.61
CA VAL A 44 -37.62 7.09 -11.63
C VAL A 44 -37.67 5.75 -10.90
N THR A 45 -38.83 5.10 -10.94
CA THR A 45 -39.02 3.80 -10.29
C THR A 45 -38.56 2.70 -11.23
N LEU A 46 -37.42 2.10 -10.93
CA LEU A 46 -36.95 0.88 -11.60
C LEU A 46 -37.64 -0.35 -10.99
N PRO A 47 -37.97 -1.38 -11.79
CA PRO A 47 -38.40 -2.67 -11.26
C PRO A 47 -37.34 -3.25 -10.29
N PRO A 48 -37.75 -3.93 -9.21
CA PRO A 48 -36.83 -4.41 -8.17
C PRO A 48 -35.73 -5.32 -8.74
N THR A 49 -36.04 -6.14 -9.74
CA THR A 49 -35.09 -7.04 -10.40
C THR A 49 -33.92 -6.31 -11.07
N ILE A 50 -34.16 -5.14 -11.66
CA ILE A 50 -33.13 -4.35 -12.33
C ILE A 50 -32.26 -3.63 -11.29
N LYS A 51 -32.89 -3.08 -10.24
CA LYS A 51 -32.18 -2.44 -9.14
C LYS A 51 -31.20 -3.41 -8.47
N GLU A 52 -31.66 -4.61 -8.14
CA GLU A 52 -30.82 -5.65 -7.53
C GLU A 52 -29.66 -6.07 -8.46
N ALA A 53 -29.91 -6.17 -9.77
CA ALA A 53 -28.88 -6.49 -10.74
C ALA A 53 -27.77 -5.41 -10.80
N ILE A 54 -28.16 -4.13 -10.78
CA ILE A 54 -27.22 -3.00 -10.76
C ILE A 54 -26.42 -2.99 -9.46
N GLU A 55 -27.08 -3.09 -8.31
CA GLU A 55 -26.43 -3.10 -6.99
C GLU A 55 -25.44 -4.27 -6.89
N ARG A 56 -25.82 -5.45 -7.38
CA ARG A 56 -24.94 -6.62 -7.42
C ARG A 56 -23.74 -6.39 -8.33
N LYS A 57 -23.94 -5.84 -9.53
CA LYS A 57 -22.86 -5.54 -10.47
C LYS A 57 -21.89 -4.52 -9.89
N LEU A 58 -22.38 -3.41 -9.36
CA LEU A 58 -21.56 -2.38 -8.72
C LEU A 58 -20.75 -2.95 -7.56
N LYS A 59 -21.37 -3.79 -6.72
CA LYS A 59 -20.67 -4.48 -5.64
C LYS A 59 -19.54 -5.36 -6.17
N GLN A 60 -19.79 -6.15 -7.20
CA GLN A 60 -18.77 -7.02 -7.81
C GLN A 60 -17.62 -6.21 -8.43
N GLU A 61 -17.92 -5.09 -9.09
CA GLU A 61 -16.88 -4.20 -9.64
C GLU A 61 -16.00 -3.62 -8.52
N GLN A 62 -16.59 -3.15 -7.42
CA GLN A 62 -15.84 -2.64 -6.27
C GLN A 62 -15.00 -3.73 -5.60
N GLU A 63 -15.55 -4.94 -5.41
CA GLU A 63 -14.82 -6.08 -4.86
C GLU A 63 -13.64 -6.48 -5.76
N SER A 64 -13.82 -6.45 -7.08
CA SER A 64 -12.74 -6.73 -8.04
C SER A 64 -11.62 -5.70 -7.97
N LEU A 65 -11.98 -4.41 -7.95
CA LEU A 65 -11.02 -3.31 -7.83
C LEU A 65 -10.24 -3.39 -6.50
N GLU A 66 -10.93 -3.69 -5.40
CA GLU A 66 -10.30 -3.88 -4.10
C GLU A 66 -9.32 -5.07 -4.13
N TYR A 67 -9.72 -6.18 -4.74
CA TYR A 67 -8.88 -7.36 -4.86
C TYR A 67 -7.61 -7.10 -5.68
N GLU A 68 -7.74 -6.41 -6.82
CA GLU A 68 -6.59 -5.98 -7.63
C GLU A 68 -5.63 -5.10 -6.83
N PHE A 69 -6.16 -4.13 -6.08
CA PHE A 69 -5.36 -3.26 -5.23
C PHE A 69 -4.63 -4.02 -4.12
N ARG A 70 -5.28 -5.01 -3.51
CA ARG A 70 -4.66 -5.90 -2.53
C ARG A 70 -3.53 -6.72 -3.16
N LEU A 71 -3.74 -7.26 -4.36
CA LEU A 71 -2.71 -8.03 -5.07
C LEU A 71 -1.50 -7.16 -5.42
N GLU A 72 -1.73 -5.93 -5.89
CA GLU A 72 -0.66 -4.98 -6.20
C GLU A 72 0.13 -4.60 -4.95
N SER A 73 -0.58 -4.34 -3.84
CA SER A 73 0.03 -4.02 -2.55
C SER A 73 0.88 -5.18 -2.02
N ALA A 74 0.38 -6.42 -2.12
CA ALA A 74 1.13 -7.62 -1.74
C ALA A 74 2.40 -7.81 -2.59
N ARG A 75 2.33 -7.52 -3.90
CA ARG A 75 3.51 -7.53 -4.79
C ARG A 75 4.55 -6.49 -4.38
N LYS A 76 4.12 -5.25 -4.10
CA LYS A 76 5.00 -4.17 -3.66
C LYS A 76 5.67 -4.49 -2.32
N GLU A 77 4.94 -5.07 -1.38
CA GLU A 77 5.52 -5.48 -0.10
C GLU A 77 6.55 -6.61 -0.27
N ALA A 78 6.26 -7.59 -1.13
CA ALA A 78 7.23 -8.64 -1.46
C ALA A 78 8.51 -8.06 -2.11
N GLU A 79 8.35 -7.11 -3.03
CA GLU A 79 9.49 -6.42 -3.66
C GLU A 79 10.31 -5.62 -2.65
N LYS A 80 9.66 -4.91 -1.72
CA LYS A 80 10.31 -4.19 -0.63
C LYS A 80 11.17 -5.12 0.23
N VAL A 81 10.64 -6.28 0.62
CA VAL A 81 11.40 -7.28 1.41
C VAL A 81 12.64 -7.77 0.65
N ILE A 82 12.52 -8.00 -0.67
CA ILE A 82 13.66 -8.39 -1.51
C ILE A 82 14.71 -7.28 -1.55
N ILE A 83 14.30 -6.03 -1.71
CA ILE A 83 15.21 -4.86 -1.75
C ILE A 83 15.93 -4.71 -0.41
N GLU A 84 15.22 -4.81 0.71
CA GLU A 84 15.81 -4.74 2.06
C GLU A 84 16.81 -5.88 2.29
N ALA A 85 16.47 -7.11 1.90
CA ALA A 85 17.37 -8.26 2.01
C ALA A 85 18.65 -8.07 1.17
N LYS A 86 18.53 -7.57 -0.06
CA LYS A 86 19.68 -7.23 -0.92
C LYS A 86 20.54 -6.13 -0.31
N GLY A 87 19.93 -5.07 0.22
CA GLY A 87 20.63 -3.97 0.87
C GLY A 87 21.42 -4.45 2.09
N LYS A 88 20.83 -5.31 2.91
CA LYS A 88 21.50 -5.92 4.07
C LYS A 88 22.65 -6.84 3.64
N ALA A 89 22.44 -7.66 2.61
CA ALA A 89 23.49 -8.54 2.09
C ALA A 89 24.69 -7.75 1.56
N GLU A 90 24.44 -6.69 0.79
CA GLU A 90 25.50 -5.84 0.25
C GLU A 90 26.23 -5.06 1.35
N SER A 91 25.48 -4.52 2.32
CA SER A 91 26.07 -3.87 3.50
C SER A 91 27.00 -4.82 4.26
N ASN A 92 26.55 -6.06 4.50
CA ASN A 92 27.38 -7.08 5.16
C ASN A 92 28.62 -7.44 4.34
N ARG A 93 28.50 -7.51 3.01
CA ARG A 93 29.63 -7.76 2.11
C ARG A 93 30.67 -6.64 2.18
N ILE A 94 30.24 -5.38 2.13
CA ILE A 94 31.12 -4.20 2.25
C ILE A 94 31.77 -4.17 3.64
N LEU A 95 31.00 -4.38 4.70
CA LEU A 95 31.50 -4.42 6.07
C LEU A 95 32.54 -5.53 6.25
N SER A 96 32.28 -6.73 5.74
CA SER A 96 33.22 -7.86 5.78
C SER A 96 34.49 -7.58 4.99
N ALA A 97 34.38 -6.92 3.83
CA ALA A 97 35.55 -6.49 3.07
C ALA A 97 36.38 -5.41 3.78
N SER A 98 35.74 -4.57 4.60
CA SER A 98 36.42 -3.55 5.42
C SER A 98 37.01 -4.09 6.72
N LEU A 99 36.55 -5.24 7.21
CA LEU A 99 37.08 -5.92 8.40
C LEU A 99 38.39 -6.63 8.05
N THR A 100 39.50 -5.91 8.16
CA THR A 100 40.84 -6.51 8.15
C THR A 100 41.20 -7.06 9.53
N ASP A 101 42.12 -8.02 9.61
CA ASP A 101 42.55 -8.65 10.87
C ASP A 101 42.98 -7.62 11.93
N LYS A 102 43.59 -6.51 11.50
CA LYS A 102 43.98 -5.39 12.37
C LYS A 102 42.79 -4.66 12.99
N ILE A 103 41.68 -4.50 12.26
CA ILE A 103 40.45 -3.84 12.75
C ILE A 103 39.68 -4.77 13.70
N LEU A 104 39.67 -6.08 13.41
CA LEU A 104 39.10 -7.08 14.33
C LEU A 104 39.87 -7.12 15.65
N GLN A 105 41.20 -7.05 15.59
CA GLN A 105 42.06 -6.99 16.77
C GLN A 105 41.83 -5.70 17.57
N ASP A 106 41.75 -4.53 16.91
CA ASP A 106 41.46 -3.25 17.56
C ASP A 106 40.09 -3.24 18.27
N LYS A 107 39.04 -3.75 17.61
CA LYS A 107 37.71 -3.94 18.23
C LYS A 107 37.74 -4.94 19.39
N GLY A 108 38.55 -5.99 19.30
CA GLY A 108 38.76 -6.94 20.40
C GLY A 108 39.41 -6.30 21.62
N ILE A 109 40.40 -5.42 21.40
CA ILE A 109 41.03 -4.63 22.46
C ILE A 109 40.01 -3.67 23.08
N GLU A 110 39.25 -2.93 22.26
CA GLU A 110 38.20 -2.01 22.73
C GLU A 110 37.14 -2.74 23.58
N ALA A 111 36.70 -3.91 23.13
CA ALA A 111 35.76 -4.74 23.89
C ALA A 111 36.35 -5.19 25.23
N THR A 112 37.64 -5.54 25.26
CA THR A 112 38.35 -5.93 26.49
C THR A 112 38.52 -4.75 27.45
N VAL A 113 38.79 -3.55 26.94
CA VAL A 113 38.89 -2.31 27.75
C VAL A 113 37.54 -1.98 28.38
N LYS A 114 36.45 -1.97 27.60
CA LYS A 114 35.09 -1.74 28.14
C LYS A 114 34.66 -2.79 29.16
N LEU A 115 35.08 -4.05 28.96
CA LEU A 115 34.86 -5.11 29.94
C LEU A 115 35.66 -4.89 31.23
N SER A 116 36.87 -4.35 31.13
CA SER A 116 37.75 -4.02 32.26
C SER A 116 37.25 -2.82 33.07
N GLU A 117 36.58 -1.86 32.43
CA GLU A 117 35.98 -0.69 33.08
C GLU A 117 34.64 -0.99 33.79
N SER A 118 34.08 -2.20 33.60
CA SER A 118 32.80 -2.57 34.19
C SER A 118 32.95 -2.95 35.68
N PRO A 119 32.10 -2.44 36.58
CA PRO A 119 32.25 -2.58 38.04
C PRO A 119 31.97 -3.98 38.61
N ASN A 120 31.65 -4.97 37.76
CA ASN A 120 31.30 -6.33 38.20
C ASN A 120 32.52 -7.25 38.07
N SER A 121 32.68 -8.21 39.00
CA SER A 121 33.67 -9.30 38.84
C SER A 121 33.33 -10.14 37.61
N LYS A 122 34.33 -10.40 36.74
CA LYS A 122 34.17 -11.19 35.52
C LYS A 122 35.26 -12.27 35.44
N VAL A 123 34.87 -13.48 35.04
CA VAL A 123 35.79 -14.56 34.65
C VAL A 123 35.74 -14.67 33.13
N ILE A 124 36.87 -14.46 32.46
CA ILE A 124 36.98 -14.46 31.00
C ILE A 124 37.77 -15.71 30.59
N VAL A 125 37.16 -16.58 29.78
CA VAL A 125 37.81 -17.80 29.26
C VAL A 125 38.07 -17.60 27.78
N ILE A 126 39.35 -17.45 27.41
CA ILE A 126 39.79 -17.34 26.02
C ILE A 126 40.23 -18.73 25.57
N GLY A 127 39.45 -19.34 24.66
CA GLY A 127 39.76 -20.65 24.09
C GLY A 127 41.01 -20.61 23.20
N SER A 128 41.92 -21.57 23.35
CA SER A 128 43.17 -21.65 22.61
C SER A 128 42.93 -22.09 21.15
N GLY A 129 43.00 -21.12 20.25
CA GLY A 129 43.39 -21.24 18.85
C GLY A 129 44.33 -20.08 18.53
N ASP A 130 45.20 -20.22 17.53
CA ASP A 130 46.50 -19.52 17.32
C ASP A 130 46.55 -17.95 17.33
N THR A 131 45.51 -17.26 17.77
CA THR A 131 45.45 -15.79 17.97
C THR A 131 44.84 -15.36 19.32
N GLY A 132 44.97 -16.19 20.37
CA GLY A 132 44.53 -15.86 21.73
C GLY A 132 45.58 -15.09 22.54
N MET A 133 45.36 -13.80 22.81
CA MET A 133 45.96 -13.08 23.96
C MET A 133 45.00 -11.95 24.41
N PRO A 134 45.00 -11.51 25.69
CA PRO A 134 46.03 -11.71 26.71
C PRO A 134 45.54 -12.29 28.06
N ILE A 135 46.50 -12.80 28.82
CA ILE A 135 46.38 -13.18 30.24
C ILE A 135 46.42 -11.91 31.10
N ILE A 136 45.48 -11.80 32.04
CA ILE A 136 45.49 -10.79 33.10
C ILE A 136 46.25 -11.34 34.30
N LEU A 137 47.43 -10.79 34.60
CA LEU A 137 48.15 -11.02 35.85
C LEU A 137 47.73 -9.93 36.85
N GLY A 138 46.79 -10.29 37.73
CA GLY A 138 46.41 -9.49 38.88
C GLY A 138 47.41 -9.64 40.03
N ASN A 139 47.72 -8.50 40.64
CA ASN A 139 48.67 -8.21 41.72
C ASN A 139 48.63 -9.21 42.91
N GLN A 140 49.83 -9.55 43.44
CA GLN A 140 49.98 -10.10 44.80
C GLN A 140 49.66 -9.05 45.86
#